data_AF-A0A3L7S2V2-F1
#
_entry.id   AF-A0A3L7S2V2-F1
#
_cell.length_a   1.000
_cell.length_b   1.000
_cell.length_c   1.000
_cell.angle_alpha   90.00
_cell.angle_beta   90.00
_cell.angle_gamma   90.00
#
_symmetry.space_group_name_H-M   'P 1'
#
loop_
_entity.id
_entity.type
_entity.pdbx_description
1 polymer ?
#
loop_
_entity_poly.entity_id
_entity_poly.type
_entity_poly.pdbx_seq_one_letter_code
_entity_poly.pdbx_strand_id
1 'polypeptide(L)'
;MAAEASPGTDRSGVLWPYNKLPRLTTSRVSGSPEPPLPYRAQRLYPQLKLTFPVAVAHQPGSNLIWVITLDGPNGTANLRRFTDSPDVAETELVLAADNRITTDLVFHPNFVENGFVYLGHNRPIKEGGEKYSRISRFQVSLQPPFACDPQSETTIIEWPSDGHNGVAMTFGLDGMFYVTSGDGTSDSDTNLRGQEMSHLTAKVLRIDLEHPTDQRPYSIPADNPFVNQPGIAPETWAFGLRNPWRMTTDRVQGHIWVGNNGQDLWEQVYLIRKGENYGWSVYEGSHPFYLNRELGPAPHVKPMLEHHHSEARSLTGG
;
A
#
# COMPACT_ATOMS: atom_id res chain seq x y z
N MET A 1 20.52 20.62 -36.36
CA MET A 1 21.31 19.65 -37.15
C MET A 1 20.88 18.27 -36.70
N ALA A 2 20.13 17.58 -37.56
CA ALA A 2 19.68 16.21 -37.31
C ALA A 2 20.81 15.25 -37.66
N ALA A 3 21.07 14.26 -36.81
CA ALA A 3 21.98 13.17 -37.11
C ALA A 3 21.21 12.06 -37.84
N GLU A 4 21.62 11.79 -39.08
CA GLU A 4 21.16 10.65 -39.88
C GLU A 4 21.83 9.37 -39.36
N ALA A 5 21.03 8.32 -39.16
CA ALA A 5 21.54 6.97 -38.92
C ALA A 5 21.69 6.25 -40.27
N SER A 6 22.91 5.77 -40.57
CA SER A 6 23.19 4.96 -41.75
C SER A 6 22.50 3.58 -41.67
N PRO A 7 21.92 3.05 -42.76
CA PRO A 7 21.34 1.71 -42.74
C PRO A 7 22.42 0.64 -42.86
N GLY A 8 22.41 -0.32 -41.94
CA GLY A 8 23.17 -1.56 -42.05
C GLY A 8 22.61 -2.48 -43.15
N THR A 9 23.49 -3.07 -43.94
CA THR A 9 23.14 -3.98 -45.03
C THR A 9 23.07 -5.43 -44.54
N ASP A 10 21.88 -6.03 -44.62
CA ASP A 10 21.69 -7.48 -44.53
C ASP A 10 21.96 -8.13 -45.91
N ARG A 11 22.63 -9.29 -45.89
CA ARG A 11 23.25 -10.00 -47.01
C ARG A 11 22.26 -10.86 -47.82
N SER A 12 21.09 -10.33 -48.16
CA SER A 12 20.11 -11.07 -48.99
C SER A 12 19.84 -10.46 -50.35
N GLY A 13 20.41 -9.30 -50.70
CA GLY A 13 20.41 -8.79 -52.09
C GLY A 13 19.03 -8.48 -52.70
N VAL A 14 17.95 -8.63 -51.94
CA VAL A 14 16.60 -8.27 -52.33
C VAL A 14 16.29 -6.91 -51.70
N LEU A 15 16.48 -5.85 -52.48
CA LEU A 15 15.96 -4.52 -52.16
C LEU A 15 14.44 -4.60 -52.13
N TRP A 16 13.83 -4.61 -50.95
CA TRP A 16 12.39 -4.41 -50.82
C TRP A 16 12.07 -3.03 -51.41
N PRO A 17 11.26 -2.92 -52.47
CA PRO A 17 10.95 -1.62 -53.03
C PRO A 17 10.20 -0.83 -51.95
N TYR A 18 10.80 0.28 -51.49
CA TYR A 18 10.14 1.34 -50.72
C TYR A 18 9.11 2.09 -51.60
N ASN A 19 8.36 1.36 -52.42
CA ASN A 19 7.16 1.87 -53.05
C ASN A 19 6.11 1.94 -51.95
N LYS A 20 5.80 3.18 -51.54
CA LYS A 20 4.69 3.60 -50.68
C LYS A 20 3.73 2.44 -50.38
N LEU A 21 3.88 1.83 -49.20
CA LEU A 21 2.84 0.97 -48.67
C LEU A 21 1.53 1.77 -48.76
N PRO A 22 0.48 1.27 -49.43
CA PRO A 22 -0.79 1.96 -49.45
C PRO A 22 -1.21 2.17 -47.99
N ARG A 23 -1.60 3.40 -47.63
CA ARG A 23 -2.17 3.65 -46.31
C ARG A 23 -3.33 2.66 -46.15
N LEU A 24 -3.31 1.85 -45.09
CA LEU A 24 -4.47 1.07 -44.68
C LEU A 24 -5.57 2.05 -44.25
N THR A 25 -6.30 2.60 -45.21
CA THR A 25 -7.48 3.45 -45.00
C THR A 25 -8.73 2.63 -44.72
N THR A 26 -8.64 1.31 -44.89
CA THR A 26 -9.71 0.35 -44.64
C THR A 26 -9.62 -0.27 -43.26
N SER A 27 -9.01 0.42 -42.28
CA SER A 27 -9.08 -0.05 -40.89
C SER A 27 -10.56 -0.20 -40.50
N ARG A 28 -10.97 -1.46 -40.29
CA ARG A 28 -12.27 -1.81 -39.71
C ARG A 28 -12.21 -1.89 -38.20
N VAL A 29 -11.13 -1.37 -37.59
CA VAL A 29 -11.02 -1.28 -36.13
C VAL A 29 -12.02 -0.22 -35.67
N SER A 30 -13.23 -0.67 -35.36
CA SER A 30 -14.14 0.04 -34.46
C SER A 30 -13.73 -0.32 -33.04
N GLY A 31 -12.75 0.39 -32.50
CA GLY A 31 -12.65 0.54 -31.05
C GLY A 31 -13.60 1.65 -30.63
N SER A 32 -14.32 1.48 -29.53
CA SER A 32 -15.03 2.60 -28.91
C SER A 32 -14.02 3.74 -28.71
N PRO A 33 -14.32 5.00 -29.04
CA PRO A 33 -13.66 6.07 -28.33
C PRO A 33 -14.08 5.83 -26.89
N GLU A 34 -13.19 5.27 -26.06
CA GLU A 34 -13.49 5.23 -24.64
C GLU A 34 -13.90 6.65 -24.26
N PRO A 35 -15.08 6.81 -23.61
CA PRO A 35 -15.49 8.13 -23.18
C PRO A 35 -14.32 8.72 -22.37
N PRO A 36 -14.06 10.03 -22.49
CA PRO A 36 -13.01 10.64 -21.70
C PRO A 36 -13.22 10.25 -20.25
N LEU A 37 -12.14 9.86 -19.57
CA LEU A 37 -12.20 9.46 -18.16
C LEU A 37 -13.04 10.50 -17.40
N PRO A 38 -13.93 10.05 -16.49
CA PRO A 38 -14.83 10.96 -15.78
C PRO A 38 -14.08 11.99 -14.93
N TYR A 39 -12.79 11.78 -14.71
CA TYR A 39 -11.90 12.64 -13.95
C TYR A 39 -10.66 13.03 -14.76
N ARG A 40 -10.13 14.22 -14.47
CA ARG A 40 -8.86 14.71 -15.03
C ARG A 40 -7.90 15.04 -13.92
N ALA A 41 -6.65 14.63 -14.06
CA ALA A 41 -5.59 15.04 -13.16
C ALA A 41 -5.26 16.52 -13.36
N GLN A 42 -5.12 17.26 -12.25
CA GLN A 42 -4.68 18.64 -12.23
C GLN A 42 -3.43 18.77 -11.35
N ARG A 43 -2.44 19.53 -11.81
CA ARG A 43 -1.26 19.84 -11.02
C ARG A 43 -1.59 20.94 -10.01
N LEU A 44 -1.72 20.57 -8.74
CA LEU A 44 -2.08 21.50 -7.65
C LEU A 44 -0.88 22.34 -7.16
N TYR A 45 0.33 21.76 -7.16
CA TYR A 45 1.54 22.42 -6.65
C TYR A 45 2.60 22.56 -7.76
N PRO A 46 2.50 23.59 -8.62
CA PRO A 46 3.37 23.75 -9.78
C PRO A 46 4.84 24.06 -9.43
N GLN A 47 5.11 24.63 -8.26
CA GLN A 47 6.45 25.03 -7.83
C GLN A 47 7.11 23.97 -6.93
N LEU A 48 6.31 23.14 -6.25
CA LEU A 48 6.79 22.08 -5.38
C LEU A 48 7.48 20.96 -6.17
N LYS A 49 8.67 20.57 -5.71
CA LYS A 49 9.41 19.41 -6.22
C LYS A 49 9.57 18.38 -5.10
N LEU A 50 9.04 17.19 -5.32
CA LEU A 50 9.16 16.06 -4.40
C LEU A 50 9.95 14.95 -5.06
N THR A 51 10.82 14.31 -4.29
CA THR A 51 11.61 13.15 -4.73
C THR A 51 10.97 11.89 -4.16
N PHE A 52 10.62 10.93 -5.03
CA PHE A 52 9.95 9.67 -4.67
C PHE A 52 8.87 9.82 -3.56
N PRO A 53 7.81 10.62 -3.76
CA PRO A 53 6.72 10.70 -2.81
C PRO A 53 5.97 9.37 -2.77
N VAL A 54 5.68 8.86 -1.56
CA VAL A 54 5.06 7.55 -1.36
C VAL A 54 3.65 7.68 -0.79
N ALA A 55 3.47 8.49 0.25
CA ALA A 55 2.18 8.74 0.90
C ALA A 55 2.04 10.21 1.24
N VAL A 56 0.79 10.69 1.25
CA VAL A 56 0.43 12.04 1.68
C VAL A 56 -0.76 11.97 2.63
N ALA A 57 -0.79 12.83 3.65
CA ALA A 57 -1.97 13.01 4.48
C ALA A 57 -2.10 14.47 4.92
N HIS A 58 -3.33 14.97 4.99
CA HIS A 58 -3.62 16.26 5.60
C HIS A 58 -3.52 16.14 7.12
N GLN A 59 -2.79 17.05 7.74
CA GLN A 59 -2.70 17.13 9.19
C GLN A 59 -4.04 17.64 9.75
N PRO A 60 -4.70 16.88 10.66
CA PRO A 60 -5.94 17.33 11.27
C PRO A 60 -5.79 18.67 11.99
N GLY A 61 -6.77 19.56 11.81
CA GLY A 61 -6.81 20.85 12.48
C GLY A 61 -5.85 21.91 11.92
N SER A 62 -5.18 21.68 10.79
CA SER A 62 -4.31 22.67 10.15
C SER A 62 -4.40 22.67 8.62
N ASN A 63 -3.71 23.60 7.98
CA ASN A 63 -3.57 23.66 6.52
C ASN A 63 -2.25 23.03 6.04
N LEU A 64 -1.74 22.03 6.76
CA LEU A 64 -0.48 21.35 6.45
C LEU A 64 -0.76 19.98 5.82
N ILE A 65 0.02 19.64 4.80
CA ILE A 65 0.10 18.30 4.22
C ILE A 65 1.43 17.69 4.62
N TRP A 66 1.39 16.47 5.12
CA TRP A 66 2.55 15.64 5.39
C TRP A 66 2.76 14.70 4.20
N VAL A 67 4.02 14.49 3.84
CA VAL A 67 4.44 13.62 2.75
C VAL A 67 5.61 12.76 3.18
N ILE A 68 5.53 11.46 2.91
CA ILE A 68 6.69 10.59 2.96
C ILE A 68 7.41 10.67 1.61
N THR A 69 8.70 10.99 1.66
CA THR A 69 9.61 10.95 0.51
C THR A 69 10.71 9.93 0.75
N LEU A 70 11.17 9.24 -0.28
CA LEU A 70 12.34 8.37 -0.20
C LEU A 70 13.56 9.03 -0.87
N ASP A 71 14.76 8.74 -0.38
CA ASP A 71 16.02 9.14 -1.04
C ASP A 71 16.33 8.34 -2.32
N GLY A 72 15.52 7.31 -2.62
CA GLY A 72 15.58 6.46 -3.81
C GLY A 72 14.44 5.43 -3.82
N PRO A 73 14.30 4.60 -4.88
CA PRO A 73 13.20 3.63 -4.99
C PRO A 73 13.08 2.61 -3.85
N ASN A 74 14.20 2.30 -3.18
CA ASN A 74 14.28 1.47 -1.96
C ASN A 74 15.03 2.21 -0.85
N GLY A 75 14.86 3.51 -0.87
CA GLY A 75 15.63 4.47 -0.11
C GLY A 75 15.11 4.72 1.29
N THR A 76 15.87 5.50 2.06
CA THR A 76 15.45 5.89 3.40
C THR A 76 14.31 6.89 3.33
N ALA A 77 13.30 6.70 4.18
CA ALA A 77 12.18 7.60 4.27
C ALA A 77 12.53 8.89 5.03
N ASN A 78 12.03 10.01 4.53
CA ASN A 78 11.96 11.28 5.22
C ASN A 78 10.52 11.73 5.26
N LEU A 79 10.05 12.07 6.45
CA LEU A 79 8.74 12.68 6.64
C LEU A 79 8.90 14.19 6.52
N ARG A 80 8.23 14.77 5.53
CA ARG A 80 8.26 16.20 5.26
C ARG A 80 6.85 16.76 5.34
N ARG A 81 6.72 18.06 5.53
CA ARG A 81 5.42 18.74 5.46
C ARG A 81 5.52 20.06 4.72
N PHE A 82 4.39 20.52 4.23
CA PHE A 82 4.26 21.80 3.54
C PHE A 82 2.83 22.34 3.66
N THR A 83 2.66 23.64 3.45
CA THR A 83 1.34 24.27 3.45
C THR A 83 0.55 23.89 2.22
N ASP A 84 -0.72 23.51 2.39
CA ASP A 84 -1.65 23.29 1.29
C ASP A 84 -1.99 24.62 0.61
N SER A 85 -1.17 24.99 -0.36
CA SER A 85 -1.29 26.22 -1.15
C SER A 85 -0.67 26.03 -2.53
N PRO A 86 -1.29 26.52 -3.62
CA PRO A 86 -0.70 26.46 -4.96
C PRO A 86 0.67 27.12 -5.10
N ASP A 87 0.98 28.09 -4.23
CA ASP A 87 2.24 28.85 -4.25
C ASP A 87 3.38 28.16 -3.49
N VAL A 88 3.13 26.97 -2.91
CA VAL A 88 4.13 26.26 -2.13
C VAL A 88 5.28 25.77 -3.01
N ALA A 89 6.51 26.09 -2.60
CA ALA A 89 7.73 25.73 -3.31
C ALA A 89 8.66 24.82 -2.50
N GLU A 90 8.53 24.83 -1.17
CA GLU A 90 9.45 24.16 -0.25
C GLU A 90 8.71 23.25 0.73
N THR A 91 9.47 22.35 1.34
CA THR A 91 9.00 21.43 2.39
C THR A 91 9.92 21.52 3.61
N GLU A 92 9.32 21.43 4.79
CA GLU A 92 10.03 21.30 6.05
C GLU A 92 10.25 19.82 6.37
N LEU A 93 11.43 19.46 6.86
CA LEU A 93 11.69 18.11 7.38
C LEU A 93 11.08 17.97 8.78
N VAL A 94 10.23 16.97 8.98
CA VAL A 94 9.55 16.69 10.24
C VAL A 94 10.25 15.57 11.01
N LEU A 95 10.58 14.49 10.33
CA LEU A 95 11.30 13.35 10.89
C LEU A 95 12.33 12.87 9.86
N ALA A 96 13.58 12.77 10.32
CA ALA A 96 14.72 12.42 9.49
C ALA A 96 14.90 10.90 9.33
N ALA A 97 15.57 10.54 8.23
CA ALA A 97 16.03 9.23 7.83
C ALA A 97 16.45 8.29 8.98
N ASP A 98 15.55 7.39 9.36
CA ASP A 98 15.74 6.37 10.40
C ASP A 98 16.27 5.03 9.83
N ASN A 99 16.86 5.06 8.63
CA ASN A 99 17.30 3.91 7.85
C ASN A 99 16.20 2.84 7.61
N ARG A 100 14.92 3.23 7.62
CA ARG A 100 13.81 2.36 7.24
C ARG A 100 13.12 2.88 5.98
N ILE A 101 12.53 1.95 5.25
CA ILE A 101 11.52 2.30 4.25
C ILE A 101 10.22 2.50 5.01
N THR A 102 9.62 3.69 4.92
CA THR A 102 8.31 3.99 5.48
C THR A 102 7.36 4.23 4.32
N THR A 103 6.18 3.62 4.34
CA THR A 103 5.28 3.64 3.17
C THR A 103 3.90 4.19 3.46
N ASP A 104 3.52 4.35 4.72
CA ASP A 104 2.21 4.91 5.07
C ASP A 104 2.26 5.74 6.35
N LEU A 105 1.33 6.70 6.44
CA LEU A 105 1.17 7.57 7.61
C LEU A 105 -0.31 7.85 7.90
N VAL A 106 -0.71 7.70 9.16
CA VAL A 106 -2.07 7.97 9.61
C VAL A 106 -2.04 8.78 10.90
N PHE A 107 -2.82 9.85 10.94
CA PHE A 107 -3.04 10.61 12.16
C PHE A 107 -4.10 9.93 13.02
N HIS A 108 -3.92 9.96 14.33
CA HIS A 108 -4.96 9.56 15.27
C HIS A 108 -6.25 10.39 15.06
N PRO A 109 -7.46 9.83 15.20
CA PRO A 109 -8.70 10.61 15.09
C PRO A 109 -8.75 11.83 16.03
N ASN A 110 -8.20 11.68 17.24
CA ASN A 110 -8.04 12.74 18.25
C ASN A 110 -6.67 13.47 18.16
N PHE A 111 -6.03 13.52 16.99
CA PHE A 111 -4.70 14.11 16.81
C PHE A 111 -4.58 15.54 17.36
N VAL A 112 -5.63 16.35 17.25
CA VAL A 112 -5.61 17.74 17.74
C VAL A 112 -5.49 17.83 19.27
N GLU A 113 -5.83 16.76 19.97
CA GLU A 113 -5.77 16.67 21.44
C GLU A 113 -4.57 15.86 21.93
N ASN A 114 -4.19 14.80 21.21
CA ASN A 114 -3.15 13.87 21.65
C ASN A 114 -1.87 13.92 20.83
N GLY A 115 -1.86 14.53 19.65
CA GLY A 115 -0.69 14.66 18.78
C GLY A 115 -0.13 13.33 18.25
N PHE A 116 -0.88 12.23 18.28
CA PHE A 116 -0.38 10.93 17.85
C PHE A 116 -0.43 10.73 16.33
N VAL A 117 0.69 10.31 15.75
CA VAL A 117 0.81 9.89 14.35
C VAL A 117 1.41 8.49 14.27
N TYR A 118 0.92 7.68 13.34
CA TYR A 118 1.35 6.30 13.13
C TYR A 118 2.07 6.20 11.79
N LEU A 119 3.18 5.47 11.77
CA LEU A 119 4.00 5.22 10.59
C LEU A 119 4.11 3.72 10.32
N GLY A 120 3.93 3.35 9.06
CA GLY A 120 4.08 1.98 8.57
C GLY A 120 5.47 1.78 7.97
N HIS A 121 6.30 1.00 8.66
CA HIS A 121 7.69 0.74 8.31
C HIS A 121 7.86 -0.68 7.75
N ASN A 122 8.67 -0.76 6.70
CA ASN A 122 9.23 -2.00 6.17
C ASN A 122 10.65 -2.21 6.72
N ARG A 123 11.30 -3.28 6.25
CA ARG A 123 12.64 -3.71 6.66
C ARG A 123 13.65 -2.56 6.82
N PRO A 124 14.57 -2.65 7.80
CA PRO A 124 15.75 -1.80 7.85
C PRO A 124 16.55 -1.89 6.54
N ILE A 125 17.14 -0.78 6.11
CA ILE A 125 17.94 -0.70 4.88
C ILE A 125 19.36 -1.27 5.09
N LYS A 126 19.77 -1.53 6.35
CA LYS A 126 21.08 -2.10 6.68
C LYS A 126 21.18 -3.57 6.30
N GLU A 127 22.27 -3.95 5.65
CA GLU A 127 22.60 -5.35 5.36
C GLU A 127 22.74 -6.17 6.65
N GLY A 128 22.20 -7.40 6.63
CA GLY A 128 22.31 -8.35 7.74
C GLY A 128 21.36 -8.12 8.92
N GLY A 129 20.52 -7.09 8.89
CA GLY A 129 19.47 -6.88 9.89
C GLY A 129 18.30 -7.86 9.75
N GLU A 130 17.61 -8.13 10.86
CA GLU A 130 16.33 -8.85 10.83
C GLU A 130 15.32 -8.07 9.98
N LYS A 131 14.57 -8.80 9.14
CA LYS A 131 13.61 -8.20 8.22
C LYS A 131 12.21 -8.31 8.82
N TYR A 132 11.60 -7.15 8.99
CA TYR A 132 10.30 -7.03 9.64
C TYR A 132 9.45 -5.97 8.96
N SER A 133 8.16 -6.04 9.24
CA SER A 133 7.22 -4.94 9.08
C SER A 133 6.79 -4.47 10.47
N ARG A 134 6.67 -3.15 10.63
CA ARG A 134 6.38 -2.53 11.93
C ARG A 134 5.43 -1.37 11.76
N ILE A 135 4.46 -1.28 12.66
CA ILE A 135 3.73 -0.03 12.90
C ILE A 135 4.29 0.63 14.15
N SER A 136 4.69 1.89 14.02
CA SER A 136 5.17 2.71 15.14
C SER A 136 4.28 3.93 15.33
N ARG A 137 4.10 4.36 16.57
CA ARG A 137 3.47 5.61 16.95
C ARG A 137 4.54 6.63 17.34
N PHE A 138 4.36 7.87 16.92
CA PHE A 138 5.16 9.03 17.33
C PHE A 138 4.25 10.11 17.92
N GLN A 139 4.85 10.97 18.73
CA GLN A 139 4.23 12.14 19.34
C GLN A 139 4.65 13.40 18.59
N VAL A 140 3.65 14.16 18.15
CA VAL A 140 3.80 15.52 17.63
C VAL A 140 3.45 16.51 18.73
N SER A 141 4.27 17.56 18.89
CA SER A 141 3.94 18.67 19.79
C SER A 141 2.64 19.34 19.37
N LEU A 142 1.78 19.65 20.34
CA LEU A 142 0.54 20.42 20.12
C LEU A 142 0.78 21.93 20.06
N GLN A 143 2.03 22.37 20.28
CA GLN A 143 2.43 23.76 20.24
C GLN A 143 3.33 24.02 19.04
N PRO A 144 3.22 25.20 18.39
CA PRO A 144 4.16 25.61 17.35
C PRO A 144 5.62 25.43 17.80
N PRO A 145 6.51 24.85 16.96
CA PRO A 145 6.30 24.57 15.54
C PRO A 145 5.68 23.19 15.23
N PHE A 146 4.99 22.52 16.17
CA PHE A 146 4.41 21.19 15.96
C PHE A 146 5.45 20.15 15.53
N ALA A 147 6.61 20.14 16.19
CA ALA A 147 7.69 19.21 15.90
C ALA A 147 7.30 17.77 16.28
N CYS A 148 7.75 16.80 15.49
CA CYS A 148 7.65 15.38 15.82
C CYS A 148 8.89 14.98 16.62
N ASP A 149 8.72 14.38 17.80
CA ASP A 149 9.85 13.92 18.62
C ASP A 149 10.33 12.53 18.15
N PRO A 150 11.55 12.39 17.59
CA PRO A 150 12.06 11.08 17.18
C PRO A 150 12.22 10.10 18.34
N GLN A 151 12.41 10.59 19.58
CA GLN A 151 12.58 9.75 20.76
C GLN A 151 11.26 9.22 21.32
N SER A 152 10.13 9.74 20.83
CA SER A 152 8.79 9.30 21.25
C SER A 152 8.32 8.00 20.60
N GLU A 153 9.13 7.39 19.73
CA GLU A 153 8.75 6.18 18.99
C GLU A 153 8.29 5.08 19.95
N THR A 154 7.06 4.62 19.75
CA THR A 154 6.50 3.43 20.38
C THR A 154 6.16 2.41 19.31
N THR A 155 6.82 1.25 19.32
CA THR A 155 6.39 0.11 18.48
C THR A 155 5.00 -0.32 18.91
N ILE A 156 4.03 -0.30 17.99
CA ILE A 156 2.66 -0.76 18.23
C ILE A 156 2.54 -2.26 17.98
N ILE A 157 2.97 -2.70 16.80
CA ILE A 157 2.93 -4.10 16.38
C ILE A 157 4.04 -4.35 15.35
N GLU A 158 4.65 -5.54 15.41
CA GLU A 158 5.75 -5.95 14.54
C GLU A 158 5.63 -7.43 14.20
N TRP A 159 6.02 -7.79 12.97
CA TRP A 159 6.12 -9.18 12.54
C TRP A 159 7.28 -9.39 11.54
N PRO A 160 7.85 -10.61 11.48
CA PRO A 160 8.84 -10.95 10.46
C PRO A 160 8.25 -10.83 9.04
N SER A 161 9.00 -10.21 8.12
CA SER A 161 8.57 -9.99 6.73
C SER A 161 9.77 -9.67 5.82
N ASP A 162 9.83 -10.27 4.63
CA ASP A 162 10.90 -10.09 3.63
C ASP A 162 10.37 -9.68 2.24
N GLY A 163 9.29 -8.91 2.20
CA GLY A 163 8.63 -8.50 0.97
C GLY A 163 7.13 -8.52 1.12
N HIS A 164 6.43 -7.95 0.14
CA HIS A 164 4.97 -7.80 0.16
C HIS A 164 4.47 -7.33 1.53
N ASN A 165 5.09 -6.28 2.08
CA ASN A 165 4.99 -5.98 3.51
C ASN A 165 3.59 -5.49 3.92
N GLY A 166 2.87 -4.83 3.02
CA GLY A 166 1.64 -4.12 3.33
C GLY A 166 1.92 -2.85 4.13
N VAL A 167 1.60 -2.87 5.42
CA VAL A 167 1.71 -1.77 6.41
C VAL A 167 0.90 -0.51 6.12
N ALA A 168 -0.05 -0.57 5.17
CA ALA A 168 -1.10 0.44 5.07
C ALA A 168 -2.01 0.37 6.31
N MET A 169 -2.47 1.53 6.76
CA MET A 169 -3.21 1.70 7.99
C MET A 169 -4.46 2.56 7.76
N THR A 170 -5.47 2.36 8.59
CA THR A 170 -6.59 3.29 8.68
C THR A 170 -7.31 3.13 10.03
N PHE A 171 -8.00 4.18 10.46
CA PHE A 171 -8.97 4.07 11.55
C PHE A 171 -10.35 3.78 10.94
N GLY A 172 -11.01 2.75 11.46
CA GLY A 172 -12.40 2.46 11.14
C GLY A 172 -13.34 3.44 11.83
N LEU A 173 -14.58 3.55 11.33
CA LEU A 173 -15.63 4.31 12.02
C LEU A 173 -16.09 3.65 13.32
N ASP A 174 -15.68 2.40 13.55
CA ASP A 174 -15.87 1.67 14.80
C ASP A 174 -14.83 2.04 15.88
N GLY A 175 -13.92 2.96 15.60
CA GLY A 175 -12.85 3.39 16.51
C GLY A 175 -11.65 2.45 16.56
N MET A 176 -11.65 1.38 15.76
CA MET A 176 -10.54 0.43 15.73
C MET A 176 -9.48 0.81 14.71
N PHE A 177 -8.28 0.30 14.94
CA PHE A 177 -7.14 0.50 14.06
C PHE A 177 -6.93 -0.73 13.19
N TYR A 178 -6.92 -0.51 11.87
CA TYR A 178 -6.76 -1.54 10.87
C TYR A 178 -5.38 -1.44 10.23
N VAL A 179 -4.75 -2.59 10.01
CA VAL A 179 -3.41 -2.69 9.41
C VAL A 179 -3.38 -3.79 8.37
N THR A 180 -2.89 -3.48 7.17
CA THR A 180 -2.62 -4.51 6.16
C THR A 180 -1.28 -5.18 6.42
N SER A 181 -1.20 -6.48 6.15
CA SER A 181 0.04 -7.26 6.10
C SER A 181 -0.01 -8.18 4.90
N GLY A 182 1.02 -8.19 4.06
CA GLY A 182 1.10 -9.17 2.98
C GLY A 182 1.81 -10.44 3.40
N ASP A 183 2.06 -11.33 2.45
CA ASP A 183 2.56 -12.69 2.71
C ASP A 183 3.99 -12.75 3.27
N GLY A 184 4.71 -11.63 3.28
CA GLY A 184 6.03 -11.53 3.87
C GLY A 184 7.14 -12.14 3.00
N THR A 185 6.87 -12.43 1.73
CA THR A 185 7.82 -12.99 0.78
C THR A 185 8.08 -12.04 -0.39
N SER A 186 9.05 -12.37 -1.25
CA SER A 186 9.35 -11.59 -2.47
C SER A 186 8.83 -12.26 -3.75
N ASP A 187 8.11 -13.37 -3.63
CA ASP A 187 7.62 -14.19 -4.74
C ASP A 187 6.26 -14.81 -4.38
N SER A 188 5.91 -15.93 -5.00
CA SER A 188 4.61 -16.60 -4.97
C SER A 188 4.31 -17.32 -3.65
N ASP A 189 4.42 -16.59 -2.53
CA ASP A 189 4.13 -17.04 -1.17
C ASP A 189 4.86 -18.34 -0.81
N THR A 190 6.19 -18.32 -0.85
CA THR A 190 7.05 -19.48 -0.56
C THR A 190 6.93 -19.97 0.87
N ASN A 191 6.44 -19.13 1.78
CA ASN A 191 6.21 -19.43 3.19
C ASN A 191 4.78 -19.93 3.47
N LEU A 192 3.93 -20.09 2.44
CA LEU A 192 2.55 -20.56 2.54
C LEU A 192 1.69 -19.75 3.54
N ARG A 193 1.88 -18.43 3.60
CA ARG A 193 1.23 -17.52 4.56
C ARG A 193 -0.18 -17.13 4.18
N GLY A 194 -0.53 -17.20 2.90
CA GLY A 194 -1.81 -16.73 2.40
C GLY A 194 -3.02 -17.30 3.17
N GLN A 195 -2.96 -18.60 3.48
CA GLN A 195 -4.05 -19.34 4.14
C GLN A 195 -3.71 -19.77 5.58
N GLU A 196 -2.49 -19.50 6.05
CA GLU A 196 -2.02 -19.86 7.38
C GLU A 196 -2.52 -18.83 8.41
N MET A 197 -3.02 -19.29 9.56
CA MET A 197 -3.78 -18.46 10.49
C MET A 197 -3.01 -18.09 11.76
N SER A 198 -1.91 -18.76 12.09
CA SER A 198 -1.15 -18.51 13.32
C SER A 198 -0.23 -17.28 13.24
N HIS A 199 0.02 -16.76 12.03
CA HIS A 199 0.88 -15.60 11.81
C HIS A 199 0.11 -14.34 11.42
N LEU A 200 0.75 -13.19 11.63
CA LEU A 200 0.20 -11.87 11.30
C LEU A 200 0.26 -11.54 9.80
N THR A 201 0.90 -12.36 8.96
CA THR A 201 1.10 -12.11 7.52
C THR A 201 -0.10 -12.53 6.67
N ALA A 202 -0.25 -11.89 5.51
CA ALA A 202 -1.35 -12.09 4.55
C ALA A 202 -2.73 -11.77 5.13
N LYS A 203 -2.84 -10.70 5.93
CA LYS A 203 -4.04 -10.31 6.69
C LYS A 203 -4.43 -8.85 6.48
N VAL A 204 -5.67 -8.55 6.84
CA VAL A 204 -6.01 -7.27 7.47
C VAL A 204 -6.14 -7.58 8.96
N LEU A 205 -5.39 -6.85 9.77
CA LEU A 205 -5.39 -6.91 11.23
C LEU A 205 -6.32 -5.83 11.77
N ARG A 206 -6.97 -6.07 12.91
CA ARG A 206 -7.80 -5.11 13.63
C ARG A 206 -7.46 -5.15 15.13
N ILE A 207 -7.03 -4.02 15.66
CA ILE A 207 -6.60 -3.84 17.05
C ILE A 207 -7.23 -2.59 17.67
N ASP A 208 -7.31 -2.56 19.00
CA ASP A 208 -7.79 -1.42 19.78
C ASP A 208 -6.61 -0.69 20.42
N LEU A 209 -6.39 0.57 20.04
CA LEU A 209 -5.29 1.39 20.55
C LEU A 209 -5.67 2.21 21.80
N GLU A 210 -6.96 2.34 22.11
CA GLU A 210 -7.44 3.13 23.25
C GLU A 210 -7.36 2.34 24.57
N HIS A 211 -7.32 1.01 24.48
CA HIS A 211 -7.29 0.12 25.64
C HIS A 211 -6.06 -0.80 25.58
N PRO A 212 -4.82 -0.30 25.75
CA PRO A 212 -3.64 -1.13 25.80
C PRO A 212 -3.67 -2.12 26.98
N THR A 213 -2.91 -3.21 26.89
CA THR A 213 -2.70 -4.16 28.00
C THR A 213 -1.31 -4.00 28.59
N ASP A 214 -1.05 -4.64 29.73
CA ASP A 214 0.30 -4.65 30.33
C ASP A 214 1.36 -5.30 29.42
N GLN A 215 0.95 -6.16 28.48
CA GLN A 215 1.86 -6.86 27.58
C GLN A 215 1.99 -6.19 26.19
N ARG A 216 0.99 -5.42 25.77
CA ARG A 216 0.91 -4.88 24.41
C ARG A 216 0.40 -3.44 24.43
N PRO A 217 0.91 -2.56 23.57
CA PRO A 217 0.43 -1.18 23.44
C PRO A 217 -0.95 -1.08 22.74
N TYR A 218 -1.69 -2.19 22.68
CA TYR A 218 -3.02 -2.33 22.13
C TYR A 218 -3.72 -3.52 22.80
N SER A 219 -5.04 -3.63 22.64
CA SER A 219 -5.79 -4.85 22.95
C SER A 219 -6.46 -5.44 21.72
N ILE A 220 -6.95 -6.67 21.87
CA ILE A 220 -7.73 -7.36 20.83
C ILE A 220 -9.20 -7.07 21.07
N PRO A 221 -9.92 -6.50 20.09
CA PRO A 221 -11.36 -6.37 20.17
C PRO A 221 -12.03 -7.74 20.38
N ALA A 222 -12.92 -7.82 21.37
CA ALA A 222 -13.60 -9.07 21.73
C ALA A 222 -14.50 -9.63 20.61
N ASP A 223 -14.86 -8.77 19.64
CA ASP A 223 -15.64 -9.15 18.48
C ASP A 223 -14.77 -9.50 17.26
N ASN A 224 -13.44 -9.59 17.36
CA ASN A 224 -12.63 -10.12 16.26
C ASN A 224 -13.05 -11.56 15.90
N PRO A 225 -13.08 -11.92 14.59
CA PRO A 225 -13.72 -13.14 14.11
C PRO A 225 -13.10 -14.45 14.63
N PHE A 226 -11.82 -14.42 15.01
CA PHE A 226 -11.06 -15.62 15.37
C PHE A 226 -10.52 -15.61 16.81
N VAL A 227 -10.92 -14.64 17.64
CA VAL A 227 -10.32 -14.41 18.98
C VAL A 227 -10.40 -15.62 19.93
N ASN A 228 -11.42 -16.47 19.76
CA ASN A 228 -11.65 -17.66 20.60
C ASN A 228 -11.12 -18.96 19.96
N GLN A 229 -10.38 -18.87 18.85
CA GLN A 229 -9.87 -20.05 18.15
C GLN A 229 -8.39 -20.25 18.49
N PRO A 230 -8.03 -21.35 19.18
CA PRO A 230 -6.65 -21.58 19.57
C PRO A 230 -5.76 -21.74 18.35
N GLY A 231 -4.56 -21.14 18.39
CA GLY A 231 -3.59 -21.22 17.30
C GLY A 231 -3.84 -20.25 16.15
N ILE A 232 -4.84 -19.37 16.23
CA ILE A 232 -5.03 -18.27 15.28
C ILE A 232 -4.54 -16.97 15.88
N ALA A 233 -3.86 -16.14 15.09
CA ALA A 233 -3.48 -14.79 15.50
C ALA A 233 -4.74 -13.95 15.77
N PRO A 234 -5.00 -13.54 17.03
CA PRO A 234 -6.27 -12.95 17.43
C PRO A 234 -6.52 -11.54 16.84
N GLU A 235 -5.48 -10.90 16.30
CA GLU A 235 -5.52 -9.65 15.54
C GLU A 235 -6.23 -9.80 14.19
N THR A 236 -6.37 -11.04 13.68
CA THR A 236 -6.88 -11.29 12.33
C THR A 236 -8.33 -10.82 12.16
N TRP A 237 -8.54 -9.84 11.27
CA TRP A 237 -9.86 -9.40 10.82
C TRP A 237 -10.28 -10.09 9.52
N ALA A 238 -9.37 -10.15 8.55
CA ALA A 238 -9.55 -10.87 7.29
C ALA A 238 -8.20 -11.43 6.81
N PHE A 239 -8.21 -12.38 5.88
CA PHE A 239 -6.99 -13.09 5.47
C PHE A 239 -6.99 -13.45 3.98
N GLY A 240 -5.89 -14.01 3.47
CA GLY A 240 -5.78 -14.41 2.08
C GLY A 240 -5.34 -13.27 1.16
N LEU A 241 -4.51 -12.34 1.63
CA LEU A 241 -3.98 -11.22 0.85
C LEU A 241 -2.50 -11.46 0.47
N ARG A 242 -2.10 -11.01 -0.72
CA ARG A 242 -0.72 -11.13 -1.19
C ARG A 242 0.13 -9.94 -0.77
N ASN A 243 -0.16 -8.79 -1.37
CA ASN A 243 0.56 -7.55 -1.20
C ASN A 243 -0.44 -6.38 -1.09
N PRO A 244 -1.19 -6.29 0.02
CA PRO A 244 -2.17 -5.24 0.26
C PRO A 244 -1.46 -3.89 0.47
N TRP A 245 -1.28 -3.12 -0.60
CA TRP A 245 -0.37 -1.97 -0.65
C TRP A 245 -0.95 -0.67 -0.07
N ARG A 246 -2.26 -0.46 -0.25
CA ARG A 246 -3.00 0.72 0.26
C ARG A 246 -4.35 0.32 0.80
N MET A 247 -4.80 1.10 1.79
CA MET A 247 -6.07 0.89 2.47
C MET A 247 -6.70 2.24 2.83
N THR A 248 -8.03 2.33 2.74
CA THR A 248 -8.77 3.49 3.23
C THR A 248 -10.09 3.08 3.88
N THR A 249 -10.57 3.95 4.76
CA THR A 249 -11.94 3.89 5.29
C THR A 249 -12.79 4.93 4.56
N ASP A 250 -13.85 4.48 3.92
CA ASP A 250 -14.93 5.35 3.45
C ASP A 250 -15.56 6.06 4.66
N ARG A 251 -15.39 7.38 4.71
CA ARG A 251 -15.86 8.21 5.83
C ARG A 251 -17.38 8.30 5.94
N VAL A 252 -18.12 7.92 4.90
CA VAL A 252 -19.59 7.96 4.88
C VAL A 252 -20.16 6.61 5.30
N GLN A 253 -19.69 5.52 4.68
CA GLN A 253 -20.27 4.19 4.89
C GLN A 253 -19.50 3.34 5.90
N GLY A 254 -18.26 3.71 6.25
CA GLY A 254 -17.38 2.92 7.10
C GLY A 254 -16.78 1.69 6.42
N HIS A 255 -16.94 1.58 5.10
CA HIS A 255 -16.34 0.51 4.31
C HIS A 255 -14.82 0.65 4.28
N ILE A 256 -14.12 -0.46 4.49
CA ILE A 256 -12.66 -0.51 4.38
C ILE A 256 -12.31 -1.09 3.01
N TRP A 257 -11.62 -0.32 2.20
CA TRP A 257 -11.16 -0.72 0.88
C TRP A 257 -9.67 -0.99 0.91
N VAL A 258 -9.22 -2.01 0.17
CA VAL A 258 -7.81 -2.37 0.05
C VAL A 258 -7.46 -2.62 -1.40
N GLY A 259 -6.43 -1.94 -1.89
CA GLY A 259 -5.74 -2.28 -3.12
C GLY A 259 -4.70 -3.37 -2.82
N ASN A 260 -4.84 -4.53 -3.45
CA ASN A 260 -3.95 -5.67 -3.31
C ASN A 260 -3.25 -5.95 -4.64
N ASN A 261 -1.92 -6.01 -4.59
CA ASN A 261 -1.14 -6.30 -5.78
C ASN A 261 -0.96 -7.82 -5.99
N GLY A 262 -1.28 -8.29 -7.19
CA GLY A 262 -1.11 -9.67 -7.59
C GLY A 262 0.32 -10.07 -7.92
N GLN A 263 0.49 -11.36 -8.18
CA GLN A 263 1.76 -11.99 -8.50
C GLN A 263 2.02 -11.97 -10.00
N ASP A 264 1.14 -12.58 -10.79
CA ASP A 264 1.38 -12.92 -12.18
C ASP A 264 0.56 -12.06 -13.12
N LEU A 265 -0.77 -12.03 -12.95
CA LEU A 265 -1.68 -11.52 -13.98
C LEU A 265 -2.72 -10.52 -13.50
N TRP A 266 -3.07 -10.47 -12.22
CA TRP A 266 -4.26 -9.74 -11.78
C TRP A 266 -3.98 -8.80 -10.62
N GLU A 267 -4.42 -7.56 -10.71
CA GLU A 267 -4.50 -6.66 -9.56
C GLU A 267 -5.93 -6.65 -9.00
N GLN A 268 -6.09 -6.47 -7.69
CA GLN A 268 -7.39 -6.56 -7.03
C GLN A 268 -7.71 -5.38 -6.11
N VAL A 269 -8.99 -5.00 -6.09
CA VAL A 269 -9.58 -4.13 -5.05
C VAL A 269 -10.58 -4.96 -4.25
N TYR A 270 -10.36 -5.03 -2.95
CA TYR A 270 -11.23 -5.73 -2.01
C TYR A 270 -11.99 -4.74 -1.11
N LEU A 271 -13.26 -5.01 -0.87
CA LEU A 271 -14.00 -4.47 0.26
C LEU A 271 -13.79 -5.41 1.43
N ILE A 272 -13.08 -4.95 2.46
CA ILE A 272 -12.68 -5.79 3.58
C ILE A 272 -13.84 -6.02 4.54
N ARG A 273 -14.18 -7.28 4.77
CA ARG A 273 -15.19 -7.67 5.77
C ARG A 273 -14.68 -8.71 6.76
N LYS A 274 -15.40 -8.77 7.88
CA LYS A 274 -15.11 -9.63 9.03
C LYS A 274 -15.01 -11.10 8.63
N GLY A 275 -13.86 -11.69 8.86
CA GLY A 275 -13.58 -13.12 8.72
C GLY A 275 -13.47 -13.62 7.27
N GLU A 276 -13.51 -12.72 6.27
CA GLU A 276 -13.43 -13.11 4.87
C GLU A 276 -12.03 -13.58 4.48
N ASN A 277 -12.00 -14.52 3.52
CA ASN A 277 -10.80 -15.11 2.94
C ASN A 277 -10.67 -14.69 1.48
N TYR A 278 -9.65 -13.93 1.12
CA TYR A 278 -9.40 -13.46 -0.24
C TYR A 278 -8.56 -14.43 -1.09
N GLY A 279 -8.36 -15.66 -0.59
CA GLY A 279 -7.96 -16.80 -1.40
C GLY A 279 -6.47 -16.92 -1.72
N TRP A 280 -5.66 -15.87 -1.54
CA TRP A 280 -4.21 -15.99 -1.72
C TRP A 280 -3.65 -17.06 -0.79
N SER A 281 -2.84 -18.03 -1.22
CA SER A 281 -2.23 -18.20 -2.53
C SER A 281 -2.80 -19.42 -3.30
N VAL A 282 -4.02 -19.83 -2.97
CA VAL A 282 -4.79 -20.80 -3.77
C VAL A 282 -5.38 -20.11 -5.00
N TYR A 283 -5.78 -18.85 -4.84
CA TYR A 283 -6.32 -17.97 -5.89
C TYR A 283 -5.51 -16.67 -5.99
N GLU A 284 -5.48 -16.11 -7.20
CA GLU A 284 -5.05 -14.74 -7.49
C GLU A 284 -6.28 -13.98 -8.00
N GLY A 285 -6.88 -13.15 -7.13
CA GLY A 285 -8.20 -12.60 -7.40
C GLY A 285 -9.24 -13.70 -7.61
N SER A 286 -10.08 -13.59 -8.63
CA SER A 286 -11.07 -14.62 -8.96
C SER A 286 -10.47 -15.88 -9.62
N HIS A 287 -9.16 -15.91 -9.87
CA HIS A 287 -8.52 -16.89 -10.76
C HIS A 287 -7.74 -17.96 -9.99
N PRO A 288 -7.81 -19.23 -10.42
CA PRO A 288 -6.94 -20.27 -9.88
C PRO A 288 -5.46 -19.90 -9.98
N PHE A 289 -4.70 -20.11 -8.89
CA PHE A 289 -3.26 -19.93 -8.86
C PHE A 289 -2.56 -21.24 -8.52
N TYR A 290 -2.45 -21.59 -7.23
CA TYR A 290 -1.95 -22.90 -6.80
C TYR A 290 -3.06 -23.72 -6.14
N LEU A 291 -3.90 -24.36 -6.96
CA LEU A 291 -5.03 -25.20 -6.49
C LEU A 291 -4.59 -26.43 -5.70
N ASN A 292 -3.31 -26.79 -5.72
CA ASN A 292 -2.74 -27.84 -4.89
C ASN A 292 -2.45 -27.40 -3.45
N ARG A 293 -2.55 -26.11 -3.13
CA ARG A 293 -2.45 -25.58 -1.76
C ARG A 293 -3.80 -25.73 -1.05
N GLU A 294 -3.75 -25.81 0.28
CA GLU A 294 -4.94 -25.92 1.12
C GLU A 294 -5.54 -24.55 1.39
N LEU A 295 -6.86 -24.41 1.24
CA LEU A 295 -7.59 -23.23 1.69
C LEU A 295 -7.72 -23.25 3.21
N GLY A 296 -7.63 -22.07 3.80
CA GLY A 296 -7.89 -21.84 5.21
C GLY A 296 -9.37 -22.05 5.58
N PRO A 297 -9.75 -21.69 6.81
CA PRO A 297 -11.01 -22.12 7.43
C PRO A 297 -12.29 -21.50 6.82
N ALA A 298 -12.16 -20.60 5.84
CA ALA A 298 -13.28 -19.89 5.22
C ALA A 298 -13.23 -19.99 3.69
N PRO A 299 -14.39 -19.95 3.01
CA PRO A 299 -14.44 -20.01 1.55
C PRO A 299 -13.84 -18.75 0.91
N HIS A 300 -13.29 -18.91 -0.29
CA HIS A 300 -12.75 -17.80 -1.07
C HIS A 300 -13.83 -16.78 -1.45
N VAL A 301 -13.54 -15.51 -1.18
CA VAL A 301 -14.31 -14.33 -1.57
C VAL A 301 -13.60 -13.59 -2.69
N LYS A 302 -14.32 -13.38 -3.80
CA LYS A 302 -13.80 -12.68 -4.98
C LYS A 302 -13.62 -11.18 -4.74
N PRO A 303 -12.70 -10.54 -5.46
CA PRO A 303 -12.53 -9.09 -5.40
C PRO A 303 -13.77 -8.34 -5.90
N MET A 304 -13.93 -7.11 -5.41
CA MET A 304 -14.98 -6.20 -5.87
C MET A 304 -14.66 -5.68 -7.28
N LEU A 305 -13.37 -5.50 -7.56
CA LEU A 305 -12.83 -5.16 -8.87
C LEU A 305 -11.48 -5.87 -9.03
N GLU A 306 -11.22 -6.38 -10.22
CA GLU A 306 -9.89 -6.84 -10.61
C GLU A 306 -9.62 -6.44 -12.06
N HIS A 307 -8.34 -6.25 -12.38
CA HIS A 307 -7.93 -5.98 -13.76
C HIS A 307 -6.64 -6.72 -14.09
N HIS A 308 -6.42 -6.97 -15.38
CA HIS A 308 -5.26 -7.70 -15.84
C HIS A 308 -4.01 -6.80 -15.87
N HIS A 309 -2.83 -7.40 -15.73
CA HIS A 309 -1.52 -6.75 -15.80
C HIS A 309 -1.20 -6.07 -17.15
N SER A 310 -2.01 -6.33 -18.17
CA SER A 310 -1.96 -5.61 -19.45
C SER A 310 -2.48 -4.18 -19.36
N GLU A 311 -3.30 -3.87 -18.35
CA GLU A 311 -3.83 -2.54 -18.11
C GLU A 311 -2.87 -1.73 -17.23
N ALA A 312 -2.55 -2.26 -16.05
CA ALA A 312 -1.54 -1.75 -15.14
C ALA A 312 -1.00 -2.89 -14.26
N ARG A 313 0.19 -2.71 -13.66
CA ARG A 313 0.88 -3.74 -12.83
C ARG A 313 1.10 -3.30 -11.39
N SER A 314 0.20 -2.45 -10.90
CA SER A 314 0.15 -2.05 -9.50
C SER A 314 -1.14 -1.27 -9.23
N LEU A 315 -1.74 -1.52 -8.06
CA LEU A 315 -2.73 -0.64 -7.47
C LEU A 315 -2.07 0.18 -6.36
N THR A 316 -1.81 1.45 -6.67
CA THR A 316 -1.17 2.39 -5.73
C THR A 316 -2.18 3.20 -4.91
N GLY A 317 -3.46 2.88 -5.02
CA GLY A 317 -4.57 3.39 -4.23
C GLY A 317 -5.36 2.25 -3.60
N GLY A 318 -6.18 2.56 -2.62
CA GLY A 318 -6.94 1.62 -1.82
C GLY A 318 -7.73 2.37 -0.77
#